data_AF-A0A523MAE8-F1
#
_entry.id   AF-A0A523MAE8-F1
#
_cell.length_a   1.000
_cell.length_b   1.000
_cell.length_c   1.000
_cell.angle_alpha   90.00
_cell.angle_beta   90.00
_cell.angle_gamma   90.00
#
_symmetry.space_group_name_H-M   'P 1'
#
loop_
_entity.id
_entity.type
_entity.pdbx_description
1 polymer ?
#
loop_
_entity_poly.entity_id
_entity_poly.type
_entity_poly.pdbx_seq_one_letter_code
_entity_poly.pdbx_strand_id
1 'polypeptide(L)'
;MSACIVEPELLNSERIKQRFNSYGIDVLDSENGLRRASLHSIENGSKVCRTCSVVRFDSVPEDIIGIEHKQILEGASIGETFKTNGWTIYKETRYVGELRVPAESSAVLELMALAADSSLAIHAYRLLLKKGLQTIDYATIVEAHHPAYLNKDELTALYLVDAPAVLTDDELRELSTLVLLPNQYKD
;
A
#
# COMPACT_ATOMS: atom_id res chain seq x y z
N MET A 1 -7.74 11.78 -19.67
CA MET A 1 -6.68 12.39 -18.85
C MET A 1 -6.67 11.60 -17.55
N SER A 2 -5.55 10.96 -17.21
CA SER A 2 -5.44 10.19 -15.98
C SER A 2 -5.40 11.14 -14.78
N ALA A 3 -6.19 10.87 -13.74
CA ALA A 3 -6.25 11.73 -12.57
C ALA A 3 -5.03 11.46 -11.68
N CYS A 4 -3.96 12.25 -11.85
CA CYS A 4 -2.88 12.34 -10.87
C CYS A 4 -3.35 13.24 -9.73
N ILE A 5 -3.59 12.66 -8.55
CA ILE A 5 -3.97 13.41 -7.36
C ILE A 5 -2.72 13.50 -6.49
N VAL A 6 -2.43 14.71 -5.99
CA VAL A 6 -1.48 14.88 -4.88
C VAL A 6 -1.96 13.95 -3.77
N GLU A 7 -1.06 13.22 -3.09
CA GLU A 7 -1.51 12.42 -1.96
C GLU A 7 -2.39 13.30 -1.03
N PRO A 8 -3.56 12.82 -0.57
CA PRO A 8 -4.41 13.59 0.34
C PRO A 8 -3.58 14.10 1.51
N GLU A 9 -4.03 15.16 2.17
CA GLU A 9 -3.27 15.90 3.21
C GLU A 9 -2.51 15.01 4.21
N LEU A 10 -3.05 13.81 4.48
CA LEU A 10 -2.41 12.77 5.27
C LEU A 10 -1.89 11.60 4.43
N LEU A 11 -0.73 11.05 4.81
CA LEU A 11 -0.25 9.75 4.36
C LEU A 11 -1.14 8.62 4.89
N ASN A 12 -1.08 7.44 4.27
CA ASN A 12 -1.79 6.25 4.79
C ASN A 12 -1.37 5.92 6.23
N SER A 13 -0.07 6.03 6.55
CA SER A 13 0.47 5.85 7.90
C SER A 13 -0.10 6.83 8.92
N GLU A 14 -0.23 8.10 8.53
CA GLU A 14 -0.78 9.17 9.36
C GLU A 14 -2.27 8.94 9.65
N ARG A 15 -3.04 8.52 8.64
CA ARG A 15 -4.46 8.14 8.79
C ARG A 15 -4.66 6.96 9.73
N ILE A 16 -3.85 5.90 9.60
CA ILE A 16 -3.91 4.74 10.50
C ILE A 16 -3.60 5.19 11.93
N LYS A 17 -2.52 5.95 12.13
CA LYS A 17 -2.14 6.46 13.45
C LYS A 17 -3.25 7.32 14.06
N GLN A 18 -3.88 8.19 13.26
CA GLN A 18 -4.97 9.05 13.73
C GLN A 18 -6.22 8.25 14.11
N ARG A 19 -6.59 7.23 13.33
CA ARG A 19 -7.81 6.45 13.56
C ARG A 19 -7.66 5.43 14.70
N PHE A 20 -6.49 4.82 14.83
CA PHE A 20 -6.24 3.71 15.77
C PHE A 20 -5.24 4.05 16.88
N ASN A 21 -4.83 5.32 17.00
CA ASN A 21 -3.87 5.86 17.98
C ASN A 21 -2.46 5.24 17.95
N SER A 22 -2.19 4.39 16.96
CA SER A 22 -0.92 3.66 16.83
C SER A 22 -0.67 3.32 15.36
N TYR A 23 0.60 3.23 15.00
CA TYR A 23 1.03 2.83 13.66
C TYR A 23 2.40 2.15 13.75
N GLY A 24 2.54 1.07 12.99
CA GLY A 24 3.80 0.41 12.72
C GLY A 24 3.79 -0.21 11.33
N ILE A 25 4.97 -0.61 10.86
CA ILE A 25 5.15 -1.30 9.59
C ILE A 25 6.03 -2.54 9.83
N ASP A 26 5.57 -3.68 9.32
CA ASP A 26 6.37 -4.91 9.26
C ASP A 26 6.54 -5.30 7.79
N VAL A 27 7.77 -5.58 7.36
CA VAL A 27 8.02 -6.17 6.04
C VAL A 27 7.77 -7.67 6.13
N LEU A 28 6.83 -8.15 5.33
CA LEU A 28 6.42 -9.56 5.30
C LEU A 28 7.20 -10.37 4.26
N ASP A 29 7.64 -9.70 3.19
CA ASP A 29 8.43 -10.27 2.11
C ASP A 29 9.09 -9.14 1.31
N SER A 30 10.29 -9.36 0.76
CA SER A 30 10.99 -8.37 -0.05
C SER A 30 12.04 -9.00 -0.96
N GLU A 31 11.65 -9.42 -2.16
CA GLU A 31 12.51 -10.06 -3.14
C GLU A 31 12.18 -9.62 -4.57
N ASN A 32 13.15 -9.68 -5.49
CA ASN A 32 12.96 -9.50 -6.93
C ASN A 32 12.23 -8.20 -7.34
N GLY A 33 12.47 -7.09 -6.64
CA GLY A 33 11.82 -5.81 -6.91
C GLY A 33 10.37 -5.71 -6.39
N LEU A 34 9.93 -6.69 -5.61
CA LEU A 34 8.67 -6.68 -4.88
C LEU A 34 8.93 -6.48 -3.39
N ARG A 35 8.02 -5.77 -2.72
CA ARG A 35 7.96 -5.69 -1.26
C ARG A 35 6.52 -5.84 -0.81
N ARG A 36 6.28 -6.72 0.16
CA ARG A 36 5.01 -6.86 0.85
C ARG A 36 5.15 -6.39 2.30
N ALA A 37 4.22 -5.58 2.77
CA ALA A 37 4.25 -5.06 4.13
C ALA A 37 2.88 -5.04 4.80
N SER A 38 2.89 -5.17 6.13
CA SER A 38 1.75 -4.95 7.01
C SER A 38 1.88 -3.58 7.66
N LEU A 39 1.00 -2.66 7.28
CA LEU A 39 0.80 -1.41 8.00
C LEU A 39 -0.25 -1.66 9.07
N HIS A 40 0.17 -1.65 10.33
CA HIS A 40 -0.63 -2.15 11.43
C HIS A 40 -0.85 -1.11 12.53
N SER A 41 -1.96 -1.27 13.24
CA SER A 41 -2.19 -0.67 14.55
C SER A 41 -1.86 -1.69 15.65
N ILE A 42 -1.74 -1.21 16.89
CA ILE A 42 -1.63 -2.05 18.09
C ILE A 42 -2.94 -1.96 18.87
N GLU A 43 -3.60 -3.09 19.06
CA GLU A 43 -4.84 -3.22 19.83
C GLU A 43 -4.66 -4.25 20.92
N ASN A 44 -4.83 -3.85 22.19
CA ASN A 44 -4.64 -4.72 23.35
C ASN A 44 -3.27 -5.45 23.34
N GLY A 45 -2.22 -4.78 22.88
CA GLY A 45 -0.87 -5.33 22.78
C GLY A 45 -0.62 -6.23 21.56
N SER A 46 -1.63 -6.47 20.71
CA SER A 46 -1.51 -7.27 19.49
C SER A 46 -1.50 -6.39 18.25
N LYS A 47 -0.72 -6.76 17.23
CA LYS A 47 -0.71 -6.07 15.94
C LYS A 47 -1.94 -6.48 15.12
N VAL A 48 -2.65 -5.50 14.56
CA VAL A 48 -3.73 -5.73 13.60
C VAL A 48 -3.39 -5.02 12.30
N CYS A 49 -3.20 -5.78 11.22
CA CYS A 49 -2.93 -5.19 9.91
C CYS A 49 -4.14 -4.38 9.42
N ARG A 50 -3.94 -3.09 9.20
CA ARG A 50 -4.95 -2.16 8.71
C ARG A 50 -4.84 -1.95 7.21
N THR A 51 -3.63 -2.05 6.66
CA THR A 51 -3.38 -2.12 5.22
C THR A 51 -2.29 -3.15 4.94
N CYS A 52 -2.59 -4.13 4.10
CA CYS A 52 -1.57 -4.97 3.49
C CYS A 52 -1.16 -4.33 2.16
N SER A 53 0.11 -3.98 2.01
CA SER A 53 0.62 -3.36 0.79
C SER A 53 1.54 -4.30 0.04
N VAL A 54 1.38 -4.35 -1.28
CA VAL A 54 2.28 -4.98 -2.23
C VAL A 54 2.83 -3.89 -3.14
N VAL A 55 4.14 -3.75 -3.16
CA VAL A 55 4.86 -2.72 -3.91
C VAL A 55 5.70 -3.42 -4.95
N ARG A 56 5.56 -3.01 -6.21
CA ARG A 56 6.49 -3.34 -7.30
C ARG A 56 7.28 -2.09 -7.63
N PHE A 57 8.57 -2.10 -7.35
CA PHE A 57 9.45 -0.98 -7.66
C PHE A 57 9.67 -0.91 -9.18
N ASP A 58 9.58 0.30 -9.74
CA ASP A 58 10.00 0.58 -11.11
C ASP A 58 11.53 0.71 -11.16
N SER A 59 12.12 0.94 -12.34
CA SER A 59 13.56 1.18 -12.45
C SER A 59 13.96 2.43 -11.67
N VAL A 60 14.51 2.22 -10.47
CA VAL A 60 14.88 3.28 -9.53
C VAL A 60 16.15 3.99 -10.00
N PRO A 61 16.14 5.31 -10.25
CA PRO A 61 17.35 6.05 -10.56
C PRO A 61 18.19 6.22 -9.29
N GLU A 62 19.17 5.34 -9.09
CA GLU A 62 20.04 5.30 -7.89
C GLU A 62 20.71 6.64 -7.59
N ASP A 63 21.13 7.37 -8.63
CA ASP A 63 21.78 8.69 -8.51
C ASP A 63 20.87 9.78 -7.92
N ILE A 64 19.55 9.56 -7.89
CA ILE A 64 18.57 10.57 -7.45
C ILE A 64 17.96 10.20 -6.10
N ILE A 65 17.56 8.94 -5.93
CA ILE A 65 16.80 8.48 -4.75
C ILE A 65 17.40 7.23 -4.09
N GLY A 66 18.67 6.92 -4.33
CA GLY A 66 19.31 5.71 -3.82
C GLY A 66 19.33 5.61 -2.29
N ILE A 67 19.52 6.73 -1.58
CA ILE A 67 19.54 6.74 -0.11
C ILE A 67 18.15 6.42 0.45
N GLU A 68 17.12 7.12 -0.03
CA GLU A 68 15.73 6.89 0.37
C GLU A 68 15.27 5.47 0.01
N HIS A 69 15.61 5.01 -1.20
CA HIS A 69 15.24 3.67 -1.64
C HIS A 69 15.92 2.58 -0.79
N LYS A 70 17.19 2.74 -0.43
CA LYS A 70 17.88 1.80 0.46
C LYS A 70 17.19 1.70 1.83
N GLN A 71 16.83 2.82 2.44
CA GLN A 71 16.09 2.82 3.71
C GLN A 71 14.75 2.08 3.60
N ILE A 72 14.06 2.25 2.46
CA ILE A 72 12.79 1.58 2.17
C ILE A 72 12.99 0.07 2.03
N LEU A 73 14.07 -0.38 1.38
CA LEU A 73 14.42 -1.81 1.30
C LEU A 73 14.78 -2.38 2.69
N GLU A 74 15.36 -1.58 3.57
CA GLU A 74 15.64 -1.92 4.97
C GLU A 74 14.40 -1.85 5.88
N GLY A 75 13.22 -1.56 5.32
CA GLY A 75 11.94 -1.67 6.02
C GLY A 75 11.26 -0.35 6.38
N ALA A 76 11.85 0.79 6.03
CA ALA A 76 11.24 2.10 6.29
C ALA A 76 9.89 2.29 5.55
N SER A 77 9.07 3.21 6.04
CA SER A 77 7.81 3.61 5.42
C SER A 77 8.09 4.45 4.16
N ILE A 78 7.60 4.01 2.99
CA ILE A 78 7.80 4.71 1.71
C ILE A 78 7.36 6.18 1.78
N GLY A 79 6.13 6.41 2.23
CA GLY A 79 5.56 7.76 2.27
C GLY A 79 6.30 8.68 3.23
N GLU A 80 6.65 8.18 4.42
CA GLU A 80 7.36 8.95 5.43
C GLU A 80 8.80 9.27 5.01
N THR A 81 9.52 8.27 4.48
CA THR A 81 10.89 8.45 3.98
C THR A 81 10.94 9.55 2.92
N PHE A 82 10.05 9.52 1.93
CA PHE A 82 10.06 10.56 0.89
C PHE A 82 9.58 11.92 1.38
N LYS A 83 8.49 11.97 2.17
CA LYS A 83 7.95 13.23 2.71
C LYS A 83 8.97 13.95 3.60
N THR A 84 9.66 13.22 4.48
CA THR A 84 10.71 13.80 5.35
C THR A 84 11.94 14.30 4.59
N ASN A 85 12.24 13.69 3.42
CA ASN A 85 13.29 14.15 2.50
C ASN A 85 12.83 15.21 1.50
N GLY A 86 11.65 15.82 1.72
CA GLY A 86 11.15 16.96 0.95
C GLY A 86 10.61 16.62 -0.43
N TRP A 87 10.28 15.35 -0.67
CA TRP A 87 9.56 14.94 -1.88
C TRP A 87 8.06 15.18 -1.71
N THR A 88 7.42 15.65 -2.77
CA THR A 88 5.96 15.61 -2.89
C THR A 88 5.56 14.28 -3.51
N ILE A 89 4.57 13.62 -2.92
CA ILE A 89 4.07 12.32 -3.35
C ILE A 89 2.76 12.51 -4.10
N TYR A 90 2.65 11.88 -5.26
CA TYR A 90 1.44 11.82 -6.07
C TYR A 90 1.02 10.37 -6.23
N LYS A 91 -0.28 10.13 -6.17
CA LYS A 91 -0.88 8.83 -6.46
C LYS A 91 -1.72 8.95 -7.70
N GLU A 92 -1.34 8.21 -8.73
CA GLU A 92 -2.15 8.05 -9.93
C GLU A 92 -2.98 6.78 -9.79
N THR A 93 -4.25 6.92 -9.42
CA THR A 93 -5.15 5.79 -9.19
C THR A 93 -5.37 4.99 -10.47
N ARG A 94 -5.09 3.69 -10.40
CA ARG A 94 -5.26 2.71 -11.48
C ARG A 94 -6.43 1.77 -11.25
N TYR A 95 -6.80 1.51 -10.01
CA TYR A 95 -7.95 0.68 -9.68
C TYR A 95 -8.45 0.97 -8.27
N VAL A 96 -9.78 0.98 -8.09
CA VAL A 96 -10.44 0.91 -6.78
C VAL A 96 -11.52 -0.16 -6.87
N GLY A 97 -11.51 -1.10 -5.93
CA GLY A 97 -12.46 -2.21 -5.95
C GLY A 97 -12.46 -3.00 -4.65
N GLU A 98 -12.89 -4.25 -4.75
CA GLU A 98 -13.01 -5.15 -3.61
C GLU A 98 -12.37 -6.50 -3.91
N LEU A 99 -11.81 -7.12 -2.88
CA LEU A 99 -11.24 -8.46 -2.89
C LEU A 99 -11.93 -9.28 -1.81
N ARG A 100 -12.67 -10.31 -2.22
CA ARG A 100 -13.17 -11.32 -1.28
C ARG A 100 -12.00 -12.17 -0.82
N VAL A 101 -11.83 -12.29 0.49
CA VAL A 101 -10.85 -13.17 1.12
C VAL A 101 -11.45 -14.58 1.22
N PRO A 102 -10.87 -15.58 0.53
CA PRO A 102 -11.32 -16.96 0.67
C PRO A 102 -11.17 -17.47 2.11
N ALA A 103 -12.07 -18.34 2.55
CA ALA A 103 -12.03 -18.89 3.92
C ALA A 103 -10.75 -19.70 4.19
N GLU A 104 -10.13 -20.27 3.15
CA GLU A 104 -8.88 -21.01 3.19
C GLU A 104 -7.63 -20.12 3.30
N SER A 105 -7.75 -18.80 3.12
CA SER A 105 -6.61 -17.87 3.17
C SER A 105 -6.25 -17.48 4.62
N SER A 106 -5.87 -18.47 5.44
CA SER A 106 -5.62 -18.28 6.87
C SER A 106 -4.59 -17.19 7.17
N ALA A 107 -3.57 -17.02 6.34
CA ALA A 107 -2.51 -16.05 6.57
C ALA A 107 -3.01 -14.59 6.57
N VAL A 108 -3.80 -14.20 5.58
CA VAL A 108 -4.34 -12.83 5.52
C VAL A 108 -5.47 -12.64 6.54
N LEU A 109 -6.26 -13.70 6.80
CA LEU A 109 -7.31 -13.67 7.83
C LEU A 109 -6.70 -13.44 9.22
N GLU A 110 -5.63 -14.14 9.57
CA GLU A 110 -4.88 -13.96 10.82
C GLU A 110 -4.19 -12.59 10.87
N LEU A 111 -3.45 -12.22 9.82
CA LEU A 111 -2.70 -10.96 9.73
C LEU A 111 -3.60 -9.75 9.95
N MET A 112 -4.81 -9.79 9.39
CA MET A 112 -5.78 -8.70 9.45
C MET A 112 -6.87 -8.91 10.50
N ALA A 113 -6.82 -9.99 11.30
CA ALA A 113 -7.86 -10.32 12.29
C ALA A 113 -9.30 -10.33 11.72
N LEU A 114 -9.46 -10.94 10.55
CA LEU A 114 -10.72 -10.98 9.80
C LEU A 114 -11.52 -12.25 10.09
N ALA A 115 -12.84 -12.14 9.97
CA ALA A 115 -13.70 -13.31 9.82
C ALA A 115 -13.54 -13.92 8.42
N ALA A 116 -13.84 -15.22 8.28
CA ALA A 116 -13.91 -15.87 6.97
C ALA A 116 -14.89 -15.13 6.03
N ASP A 117 -14.61 -15.18 4.73
CA ASP A 117 -15.40 -14.50 3.68
C ASP A 117 -15.49 -12.96 3.79
N SER A 118 -14.58 -12.33 4.56
CA SER A 118 -14.47 -10.87 4.59
C SER A 118 -14.10 -10.30 3.22
N SER A 119 -14.57 -9.09 2.92
CA SER A 119 -14.18 -8.33 1.73
C SER A 119 -13.21 -7.22 2.12
N LEU A 120 -12.13 -7.05 1.37
CA LEU A 120 -11.16 -5.98 1.54
C LEU A 120 -11.34 -4.95 0.44
N ALA A 121 -11.30 -3.67 0.79
CA ALA A 121 -11.25 -2.62 -0.21
C ALA A 121 -9.83 -2.54 -0.79
N ILE A 122 -9.72 -2.48 -2.12
CA ILE A 122 -8.44 -2.47 -2.84
C ILE A 122 -8.23 -1.11 -3.49
N HIS A 123 -7.03 -0.56 -3.34
CA HIS A 123 -6.54 0.58 -4.11
C HIS A 123 -5.24 0.21 -4.80
N ALA A 124 -5.23 0.25 -6.14
CA ALA A 124 -4.00 0.16 -6.91
C ALA A 124 -3.66 1.49 -7.56
N TYR A 125 -2.40 1.89 -7.50
CA TYR A 125 -1.95 3.17 -8.02
C TYR A 125 -0.47 3.15 -8.40
N ARG A 126 -0.07 4.10 -9.25
CA ARG A 126 1.34 4.43 -9.44
C ARG A 126 1.73 5.53 -8.46
N LEU A 127 2.88 5.36 -7.80
CA LEU A 127 3.48 6.35 -6.92
C LEU A 127 4.47 7.19 -7.71
N LEU A 128 4.19 8.48 -7.83
CA LEU A 128 5.09 9.44 -8.46
C LEU A 128 5.69 10.36 -7.40
N LEU A 129 6.99 10.61 -7.52
CA LEU A 129 7.74 11.49 -6.63
C LEU A 129 8.15 12.75 -7.38
N LYS A 130 7.97 13.91 -6.75
CA LYS A 130 8.36 15.20 -7.32
C LYS A 130 9.20 16.04 -6.35
N LYS A 131 10.31 16.58 -6.84
CA LYS A 131 11.16 17.53 -6.11
C LYS A 131 11.83 18.49 -7.09
N GLY A 132 11.46 19.77 -7.03
CA GLY A 132 11.88 20.76 -8.03
C GLY A 132 11.42 20.36 -9.45
N LEU A 133 12.38 20.21 -10.36
CA LEU A 133 12.14 19.77 -11.75
C LEU A 133 12.14 18.25 -11.93
N GLN A 134 12.50 17.49 -10.90
CA GLN A 134 12.56 16.03 -10.97
C GLN A 134 11.17 15.44 -10.78
N THR A 135 10.81 14.50 -11.64
CA THR A 135 9.62 13.64 -11.50
C THR A 135 10.07 12.20 -11.73
N ILE A 136 9.72 11.31 -10.80
CA ILE A 136 10.12 9.90 -10.84
C ILE A 136 8.87 9.04 -10.69
N ASP A 137 8.67 8.12 -11.64
CA ASP A 137 7.77 6.99 -11.48
C ASP A 137 8.49 5.97 -10.59
N TYR A 138 8.06 5.87 -9.33
CA TYR A 138 8.80 5.11 -8.33
C TYR A 138 8.36 3.65 -8.24
N ALA A 139 7.05 3.43 -8.21
CA ALA A 139 6.50 2.10 -8.00
C ALA A 139 5.03 2.02 -8.43
N THR A 140 4.59 0.79 -8.68
CA THR A 140 3.16 0.43 -8.66
C THR A 140 2.85 -0.22 -7.32
N ILE A 141 1.79 0.26 -6.66
CA ILE A 141 1.40 -0.20 -5.32
C ILE A 141 -0.03 -0.68 -5.34
N VAL A 142 -0.28 -1.83 -4.70
CA VAL A 142 -1.62 -2.32 -4.35
C VAL A 142 -1.74 -2.34 -2.85
N GLU A 143 -2.75 -1.67 -2.33
CA GLU A 143 -3.11 -1.65 -0.92
C GLU A 143 -4.45 -2.36 -0.75
N ALA A 144 -4.49 -3.35 0.16
CA ALA A 144 -5.71 -3.99 0.62
C ALA A 144 -6.04 -3.51 2.04
N HIS A 145 -7.20 -2.91 2.21
CA HIS A 145 -7.57 -2.21 3.42
C HIS A 145 -8.54 -3.02 4.27
N HIS A 146 -8.26 -3.05 5.57
CA HIS A 146 -9.11 -3.69 6.57
C HIS A 146 -10.50 -2.99 6.61
N PRO A 147 -11.63 -3.73 6.74
CA PRO A 147 -12.98 -3.15 6.73
C PRO A 147 -13.22 -2.09 7.83
N ALA A 148 -12.64 -2.29 9.02
CA ALA A 148 -12.68 -1.30 10.10
C ALA A 148 -11.86 -0.01 9.82
N TYR A 149 -11.01 0.01 8.78
CA TYR A 149 -10.19 1.16 8.40
C TYR A 149 -10.77 1.93 7.21
N LEU A 150 -10.80 1.31 6.03
CA LEU A 150 -11.31 1.93 4.80
C LEU A 150 -12.11 0.91 4.00
N ASN A 151 -13.31 1.31 3.59
CA ASN A 151 -14.12 0.60 2.61
C ASN A 151 -13.98 1.21 1.20
N LYS A 152 -14.59 0.57 0.20
CA LYS A 152 -14.49 0.97 -1.21
C LYS A 152 -15.04 2.39 -1.46
N ASP A 153 -16.14 2.76 -0.82
CA ASP A 153 -16.76 4.06 -0.99
C ASP A 153 -15.87 5.16 -0.40
N GLU A 154 -15.30 4.92 0.78
CA GLU A 154 -14.31 5.81 1.40
C GLU A 154 -13.06 5.98 0.50
N LEU A 155 -12.55 4.91 -0.12
CA LEU A 155 -11.42 5.00 -1.06
C LEU A 155 -11.79 5.80 -2.32
N THR A 156 -12.98 5.57 -2.86
CA THR A 156 -13.45 6.26 -4.06
C THR A 156 -13.59 7.76 -3.81
N ALA A 157 -14.11 8.14 -2.63
CA ALA A 157 -14.20 9.53 -2.21
C ALA A 157 -12.82 10.16 -1.97
N LEU A 158 -11.89 9.40 -1.40
CA LEU A 158 -10.54 9.87 -1.07
C LEU A 158 -9.68 10.12 -2.32
N TYR A 159 -9.88 9.34 -3.39
CA TYR A 159 -9.00 9.30 -4.55
C TYR A 159 -9.69 9.68 -5.88
N LEU A 160 -10.71 10.56 -5.83
CA LEU A 160 -11.45 11.15 -6.96
C LEU A 160 -11.21 10.46 -8.30
N VAL A 161 -11.89 9.33 -8.48
CA VAL A 161 -11.68 8.48 -9.64
C VAL A 161 -12.56 8.97 -10.80
N ASP A 162 -12.07 9.92 -11.59
CA ASP A 162 -12.82 10.41 -12.76
C ASP A 162 -12.91 9.36 -13.89
N ALA A 163 -11.86 8.54 -14.04
CA ALA A 163 -11.79 7.29 -14.81
C ALA A 163 -10.41 6.67 -14.57
N PRO A 164 -10.28 5.56 -13.82
CA PRO A 164 -8.97 5.02 -13.50
C PRO A 164 -8.38 4.38 -14.77
N ALA A 165 -7.09 4.60 -15.03
CA ALA A 165 -6.37 3.81 -16.03
C ALA A 165 -6.30 2.37 -15.50
N VAL A 166 -7.15 1.50 -16.03
CA VAL A 166 -7.40 0.16 -15.49
C VAL A 166 -6.12 -0.68 -15.57
N LEU A 167 -5.68 -1.25 -14.44
CA LEU A 167 -4.78 -2.41 -14.48
C LEU A 167 -5.41 -3.49 -15.34
N THR A 168 -4.63 -4.24 -16.10
CA THR A 168 -5.18 -5.43 -16.77
C THR A 168 -5.71 -6.41 -15.71
N ASP A 169 -6.70 -7.22 -16.08
CA ASP A 169 -7.26 -8.25 -15.18
C ASP A 169 -6.17 -9.20 -14.65
N ASP A 170 -5.14 -9.44 -15.46
CA ASP A 170 -4.00 -10.29 -15.09
C ASP A 170 -3.08 -9.61 -14.08
N GLU A 171 -2.76 -8.31 -14.23
CA GLU A 171 -1.99 -7.55 -13.24
C GLU A 171 -2.74 -7.44 -11.92
N LEU A 172 -4.05 -7.17 -11.97
CA LEU A 172 -4.87 -7.11 -10.77
C LEU A 172 -4.93 -8.48 -10.08
N ARG A 173 -5.08 -9.57 -10.85
CA ARG A 173 -5.09 -10.93 -10.31
C ARG A 173 -3.75 -11.31 -9.69
N GLU A 174 -2.64 -11.01 -10.37
CA GLU A 174 -1.29 -11.27 -9.88
C GLU A 174 -1.06 -10.55 -8.55
N LEU A 175 -1.29 -9.24 -8.50
CA LEU A 175 -1.06 -8.43 -7.31
C LEU A 175 -2.03 -8.78 -6.17
N SER A 176 -3.29 -9.10 -6.48
CA SER A 176 -4.25 -9.60 -5.48
C SER A 176 -3.83 -10.96 -4.92
N THR A 177 -3.24 -11.82 -5.74
CA THR A 177 -2.69 -13.11 -5.28
C THR A 177 -1.55 -12.87 -4.29
N LEU A 178 -0.69 -11.88 -4.54
CA LEU A 178 0.40 -11.51 -3.62
C LEU A 178 -0.10 -11.00 -2.26
N VAL A 179 -1.24 -10.29 -2.22
CA VAL A 179 -1.89 -9.89 -0.95
C VAL A 179 -2.28 -11.13 -0.14
N LEU A 180 -2.78 -12.17 -0.80
CA LEU A 180 -3.29 -13.40 -0.15
C LEU A 180 -2.21 -14.43 0.18
N LEU A 181 -0.95 -14.21 -0.21
CA LEU A 181 0.12 -15.20 0.01
C LEU A 181 0.37 -15.49 1.50
N PRO A 182 0.77 -16.72 1.84
CA PRO A 182 1.27 -17.00 3.18
C PRO A 182 2.51 -16.15 3.51
N ASN A 183 2.71 -15.82 4.79
CA ASN A 183 3.91 -15.11 5.24
C ASN A 183 5.12 -16.05 5.11
N GLN A 184 6.17 -15.61 4.40
CA GLN A 184 7.35 -16.44 4.20
C GLN A 184 8.29 -16.45 5.42
N TYR A 185 8.16 -15.46 6.31
CA TYR A 185 8.89 -15.41 7.57
C TYR A 185 7.96 -15.76 8.74
N LYS A 186 8.04 -17.02 9.16
CA LYS A 186 7.71 -17.44 10.54
C LYS A 186 9.04 -17.76 11.20
N ASP A 187 9.56 -16.80 11.97
CA ASP A 187 10.52 -17.11 13.02
C ASP A 187 9.76 -17.32 14.33
#